data_AF-A0A9E7FXH6-F1
#
_entry.id   AF-A0A9E7FXH6-F1
#
_cell.length_a   1.000
_cell.length_b   1.000
_cell.length_c   1.000
_cell.angle_alpha   90.00
_cell.angle_beta   90.00
_cell.angle_gamma   90.00
#
_symmetry.space_group_name_H-M   'P 1'
#
loop_
_entity.id
_entity.type
_entity.pdbx_description
1 polymer ?
#
loop_
_entity_poly.entity_id
_entity_poly.type
_entity_poly.pdbx_seq_one_letter_code
_entity_poly.pdbx_strand_id
1 'polypeptide(L)'
;MGMLSTAAYVLTMDMFGPIADNAGGIVEMSLQVDIAIPEVFIGGLLGSMLLFVFSAWACSAVGRTAQEVVVNEVRRQFVERPGIMEYQEKSDYGRCVAIVAAASLREMIKPGALATIYLQL
;
A
#
# COMPACT_ATOMS: atom_id res chain seq x y z
N MET A 1 19.55 15.51 10.08
CA MET A 1 20.10 14.46 10.96
C MET A 1 19.47 14.40 12.36
N GLY A 2 18.87 15.46 12.90
CA GLY A 2 18.18 15.40 14.20
C GLY A 2 16.81 14.69 14.23
N MET A 3 16.17 14.50 13.08
CA MET A 3 14.84 13.84 12.99
C MET A 3 14.91 12.30 13.03
N LEU A 4 16.07 11.71 12.69
CA LEU A 4 16.27 10.25 12.67
C LEU A 4 17.09 9.74 13.86
N SER A 5 17.63 10.61 14.70
CA SER A 5 18.39 10.18 15.89
C SER A 5 17.50 9.45 16.91
N THR A 6 16.20 9.75 16.94
CA THR A 6 15.19 9.04 17.74
C THR A 6 14.40 8.00 16.93
N ALA A 7 14.71 7.81 15.64
CA ALA A 7 13.99 6.85 14.80
C ALA A 7 14.08 5.42 15.34
N ALA A 8 15.17 5.05 16.00
CA ALA A 8 15.30 3.76 16.66
C ALA A 8 14.22 3.57 17.74
N TYR A 9 13.95 4.59 18.55
CA TYR A 9 12.92 4.54 19.59
C TYR A 9 11.50 4.53 19.00
N VAL A 10 11.26 5.37 17.99
CA VAL A 10 9.96 5.44 17.30
C VAL A 10 9.63 4.12 16.61
N LEU A 11 10.59 3.51 15.93
CA LEU A 11 10.41 2.21 15.28
C LEU A 11 10.22 1.08 16.29
N THR A 12 10.89 1.12 17.45
CA THR A 12 10.66 0.12 18.50
C THR A 12 9.27 0.24 19.12
N MET A 13 8.71 1.44 19.23
CA MET A 13 7.33 1.64 19.67
C MET A 13 6.31 1.25 18.59
N ASP A 14 6.58 1.53 17.31
CA ASP A 14 5.73 1.14 16.19
C ASP A 14 5.68 -0.39 16.02
N MET A 15 6.79 -1.08 16.30
CA MET A 15 6.83 -2.54 16.32
C MET A 15 6.11 -3.17 17.52
N PHE A 16 5.90 -2.42 18.61
CA PHE A 16 5.22 -2.95 19.78
C PHE A 16 3.72 -3.17 19.52
N GLY A 17 3.07 -2.32 18.72
CA GLY A 17 1.65 -2.45 18.37
C GLY A 17 1.31 -3.80 17.72
N PRO A 18 1.94 -4.17 16.59
CA PRO A 18 1.73 -5.46 15.95
C PRO A 18 2.14 -6.66 16.81
N ILE A 19 3.15 -6.52 17.68
CA ILE A 19 3.58 -7.61 18.57
C ILE A 19 2.56 -7.84 19.70
N ALA A 20 2.06 -6.77 20.30
CA ALA A 20 1.04 -6.84 21.35
C ALA A 20 -0.32 -7.30 20.80
N ASP A 21 -0.70 -6.88 19.59
CA ASP A 21 -1.92 -7.31 18.91
C ASP A 21 -1.87 -8.80 18.53
N ASN A 22 -0.72 -9.29 18.04
CA ASN A 22 -0.51 -10.72 17.80
C ASN A 22 -0.40 -11.54 19.10
N ALA A 23 0.18 -11.00 20.17
CA ALA A 23 0.20 -11.67 21.47
C ALA A 23 -1.21 -11.76 22.10
N GLY A 24 -2.02 -10.70 21.94
CA GLY A 24 -3.45 -10.69 22.27
C GLY A 24 -4.22 -11.73 21.46
N GLY A 25 -4.01 -11.78 20.14
CA GLY A 25 -4.59 -12.79 19.25
C GLY A 25 -4.16 -14.23 19.57
N ILE A 26 -2.90 -14.46 19.97
CA ILE A 26 -2.41 -15.79 20.39
C ILE A 26 -3.04 -16.24 21.72
N VAL A 27 -3.30 -15.32 22.64
CA VAL A 27 -3.99 -15.62 23.90
C VAL A 27 -5.50 -15.80 23.68
N GLU A 28 -6.12 -15.04 22.78
CA GLU A 28 -7.55 -15.12 22.46
C GLU A 28 -7.90 -16.35 21.60
N MET A 29 -6.99 -16.78 20.70
CA MET A 29 -7.06 -18.04 19.95
C MET A 29 -6.61 -19.27 20.78
N SER A 30 -6.31 -19.12 22.07
CA SER A 30 -5.95 -20.26 22.94
C SER A 30 -7.12 -21.21 23.26
N LEU A 31 -8.30 -20.96 22.66
CA LEU A 31 -9.28 -22.01 22.33
C LEU A 31 -8.91 -22.62 20.97
N GLN A 32 -8.36 -23.84 20.99
CA GLN A 32 -7.82 -24.57 19.82
C GLN A 32 -8.60 -24.33 18.51
N VAL A 33 -7.99 -23.59 17.57
CA VAL A 33 -8.50 -23.47 16.20
C VAL A 33 -8.12 -24.73 15.43
N ASP A 34 -9.09 -25.63 15.24
CA ASP A 34 -8.91 -26.88 14.52
C ASP A 34 -9.24 -26.72 13.02
N ILE A 35 -8.23 -26.89 12.17
CA ILE A 35 -8.34 -26.80 10.71
C ILE A 35 -9.11 -28.01 10.13
N ALA A 36 -9.27 -29.10 10.89
CA ALA A 36 -10.09 -30.23 10.47
C ALA A 36 -11.60 -29.91 10.46
N ILE A 37 -12.00 -28.80 11.09
CA ILE A 37 -13.37 -28.27 11.01
C ILE A 37 -13.54 -27.61 9.63
N PRO A 38 -14.47 -28.08 8.78
CA PRO A 38 -14.64 -27.59 7.41
C PRO A 38 -14.80 -26.07 7.31
N GLU A 39 -15.51 -25.47 8.26
CA GLU A 39 -15.76 -24.03 8.33
C GLU A 39 -14.46 -23.22 8.49
N VAL A 40 -13.54 -23.71 9.35
CA VAL A 40 -12.24 -23.08 9.60
C VAL A 40 -11.32 -23.22 8.39
N PHE A 41 -11.33 -24.39 7.74
CA PHE A 41 -10.53 -24.62 6.53
C PHE A 41 -10.98 -23.73 5.37
N ILE A 42 -12.28 -23.61 5.14
CA ILE A 42 -12.84 -22.77 4.08
C ILE A 42 -12.59 -21.28 4.38
N GLY A 43 -12.79 -20.85 5.63
CA GLY A 43 -12.47 -19.49 6.06
C GLY A 43 -11.00 -19.13 5.88
N GLY A 44 -10.09 -20.05 6.22
CA GLY A 44 -8.65 -19.87 6.01
C GLY A 44 -8.26 -19.78 4.52
N LEU A 45 -8.86 -20.63 3.67
CA LEU A 45 -8.61 -20.60 2.23
C LEU A 45 -9.11 -19.28 1.60
N LEU A 46 -10.35 -18.88 1.88
CA LEU A 46 -10.95 -17.65 1.34
C LEU A 46 -10.23 -16.40 1.85
N GLY A 47 -9.84 -16.37 3.14
CA GLY A 47 -9.04 -15.29 3.70
C GLY A 47 -7.67 -15.17 3.04
N SER A 48 -7.02 -16.30 2.74
CA SER A 48 -5.74 -16.28 2.01
C SER A 48 -5.89 -15.76 0.58
N MET A 49 -6.96 -16.14 -0.13
CA MET A 49 -7.25 -15.63 -1.49
C MET A 49 -7.48 -14.12 -1.49
N LEU A 50 -8.12 -13.59 -0.45
CA LEU A 50 -8.36 -12.15 -0.33
C LEU A 50 -7.06 -11.33 -0.29
N LEU A 51 -6.04 -11.82 0.41
CA LEU A 51 -4.72 -11.17 0.45
C LEU A 51 -4.15 -11.00 -0.96
N PHE A 52 -4.24 -12.04 -1.79
CA PHE A 52 -3.79 -11.98 -3.19
C PHE A 52 -4.62 -11.02 -4.04
N VAL A 53 -5.94 -10.97 -3.85
CA VAL A 53 -6.82 -10.02 -4.56
C VAL A 53 -6.47 -8.59 -4.19
N PHE A 54 -6.27 -8.31 -2.90
CA PHE A 54 -5.87 -7.00 -2.41
C PHE A 54 -4.52 -6.57 -3.00
N SER A 55 -3.51 -7.45 -2.93
CA SER A 55 -2.19 -7.19 -3.50
C SER A 55 -2.25 -6.98 -5.02
N ALA A 56 -3.05 -7.77 -5.74
CA ALA A 56 -3.21 -7.62 -7.19
C ALA A 56 -3.81 -6.26 -7.57
N TRP A 57 -4.82 -5.80 -6.83
CA TRP A 57 -5.44 -4.49 -7.05
C TRP A 57 -4.50 -3.35 -6.71
N ALA A 58 -3.76 -3.44 -5.61
CA ALA A 58 -2.75 -2.44 -5.23
C ALA A 58 -1.64 -2.33 -6.28
N CYS A 59 -1.05 -3.46 -6.71
CA CYS A 59 -0.02 -3.48 -7.74
C CYS A 59 -0.52 -2.94 -9.08
N SER A 60 -1.75 -3.30 -9.46
CA SER A 60 -2.36 -2.80 -10.69
C SER A 60 -2.62 -1.29 -10.65
N ALA A 61 -3.01 -0.74 -9.50
CA ALA A 61 -3.19 0.70 -9.29
C ALA A 61 -1.88 1.48 -9.43
N VAL A 62 -0.79 0.96 -8.83
CA VAL A 62 0.55 1.54 -8.98
C VAL A 62 0.98 1.52 -10.44
N GLY A 63 0.77 0.41 -11.15
CA GLY A 63 1.12 0.28 -12.57
C GLY A 63 0.43 1.33 -13.46
N ARG A 64 -0.89 1.53 -13.29
CA ARG A 64 -1.64 2.56 -14.03
C ARG A 64 -1.13 3.97 -13.75
N THR A 65 -0.89 4.28 -12.47
CA THR A 65 -0.42 5.61 -12.05
C THR A 65 0.99 5.88 -12.56
N ALA A 66 1.86 4.87 -12.53
CA ALA A 66 3.21 4.97 -13.07
C ALA A 66 3.21 5.22 -14.58
N GLN A 67 2.30 4.60 -15.34
CA GLN A 67 2.15 4.88 -16.78
C GLN A 67 1.76 6.34 -17.02
N GLU A 68 0.80 6.87 -16.27
CA GLU A 68 0.36 8.26 -16.44
C GLU A 68 1.48 9.27 -16.11
N VAL A 69 2.20 9.05 -15.00
CA VAL A 69 3.30 9.94 -14.60
C VAL A 69 4.49 9.82 -15.54
N VAL A 70 4.97 8.60 -15.81
CA VAL A 70 6.24 8.41 -16.54
C VAL A 70 6.05 8.60 -18.04
N VAL A 71 5.00 8.00 -18.62
CA VAL A 71 4.81 7.97 -20.07
C VAL A 71 4.10 9.22 -20.58
N ASN A 72 3.09 9.72 -19.87
CA ASN A 72 2.31 10.86 -20.37
C ASN A 72 2.88 12.19 -19.88
N GLU A 73 3.34 12.29 -18.63
CA GLU A 73 3.80 13.57 -18.08
C GLU A 73 5.31 13.76 -18.21
N VAL A 74 6.13 12.85 -17.67
CA VAL A 74 7.60 12.99 -17.69
C VAL A 74 8.14 12.99 -19.12
N ARG A 75 7.70 12.05 -19.96
CA ARG A 75 8.11 12.03 -21.38
C ARG A 75 7.70 13.30 -22.12
N ARG A 76 6.50 13.83 -21.86
CA ARG A 76 6.03 15.09 -22.45
C ARG A 76 6.91 16.26 -22.03
N GLN A 77 7.28 16.36 -20.75
CA GLN A 77 8.22 17.37 -20.27
C GLN A 77 9.58 17.26 -20.96
N PHE A 78 10.12 16.06 -21.17
CA PHE A 78 11.38 15.88 -21.88
C PHE A 78 11.32 16.27 -23.37
N VAL A 79 10.19 16.05 -24.04
CA VAL A 79 10.03 16.41 -25.47
C VAL A 79 9.80 17.91 -25.64
N GLU A 80 8.96 18.52 -24.80
CA GLU A 80 8.65 19.95 -24.89
C GLU A 80 9.78 20.85 -24.36
N ARG A 81 10.57 20.36 -23.39
CA ARG A 81 11.60 21.12 -22.68
C ARG A 81 12.93 20.34 -22.66
N PRO A 82 13.67 20.29 -23.79
CA PRO A 82 14.92 19.53 -23.88
C PRO A 82 16.02 20.05 -22.93
N GLY A 83 15.95 21.32 -22.52
CA GLY A 83 16.86 21.94 -21.54
C GLY A 83 16.82 21.31 -20.15
N ILE A 84 15.83 20.46 -19.86
CA ILE A 84 15.78 19.65 -18.63
C ILE A 84 16.90 18.60 -18.64
N MET A 85 17.18 17.96 -19.78
CA MET A 85 18.19 16.91 -19.87
C MET A 85 19.62 17.49 -19.82
N GLU A 86 19.77 18.74 -20.24
CA GLU A 86 21.00 19.54 -20.18
C GLU A 86 21.18 20.24 -18.82
N TYR A 87 20.27 20.03 -17.87
CA TYR A 87 20.24 20.63 -16.52
C TYR A 87 20.17 22.18 -16.51
N GLN A 88 19.84 22.79 -17.66
CA GLN A 88 19.66 24.24 -17.79
C GLN A 88 18.29 24.69 -17.26
N GLU A 89 17.31 23.78 -17.27
CA GLU A 89 15.92 24.05 -16.89
C GLU A 89 15.40 23.05 -15.86
N LYS A 90 14.56 23.50 -14.91
CA LYS A 90 13.96 22.62 -13.88
C LYS A 90 12.66 21.97 -14.37
N SER A 91 12.52 20.67 -14.13
CA SER A 91 11.30 19.90 -14.36
C SER A 91 10.12 20.38 -13.49
N ASP A 92 8.91 20.17 -13.98
CA ASP A 92 7.69 20.42 -13.19
C ASP A 92 7.36 19.19 -12.34
N TYR A 93 7.90 19.17 -11.12
CA TYR A 93 7.61 18.14 -10.13
C TYR A 93 6.20 18.24 -9.55
N GLY A 94 5.65 19.45 -9.47
CA GLY A 94 4.34 19.69 -8.86
C GLY A 94 3.23 18.96 -9.60
N ARG A 95 3.30 18.97 -10.93
CA ARG A 95 2.35 18.24 -11.77
C ARG A 95 2.47 16.72 -11.61
N CYS A 96 3.68 16.18 -11.54
CA CYS A 96 3.89 14.74 -11.26
C CYS A 96 3.32 14.35 -9.88
N VAL A 97 3.56 15.16 -8.84
CA VAL A 97 3.03 14.91 -7.49
C VAL A 97 1.50 14.99 -7.47
N ALA A 98 0.90 15.95 -8.17
CA ALA A 98 -0.55 16.10 -8.25
C ALA A 98 -1.23 14.87 -8.89
N ILE A 99 -0.64 14.32 -9.96
CA ILE A 99 -1.14 13.11 -10.61
C ILE A 99 -1.12 11.93 -9.63
N VAL A 100 0.02 11.71 -8.94
CA VAL A 100 0.16 10.62 -7.96
C VAL A 100 -0.82 10.79 -6.80
N ALA A 101 -0.99 12.01 -6.29
CA ALA A 101 -1.90 12.30 -5.19
C ALA A 101 -3.37 12.08 -5.57
N ALA A 102 -3.78 12.49 -6.76
CA ALA A 102 -5.15 12.26 -7.24
C ALA A 102 -5.41 10.76 -7.50
N ALA A 103 -4.44 10.07 -8.10
CA ALA A 103 -4.55 8.65 -8.39
C ALA A 103 -4.57 7.79 -7.12
N SER A 104 -3.73 8.09 -6.13
CA SER A 104 -3.71 7.34 -4.86
C SER A 104 -5.05 7.44 -4.14
N LEU A 105 -5.65 8.62 -4.07
CA LEU A 105 -6.97 8.83 -3.47
C LEU A 105 -8.07 8.03 -4.19
N ARG A 106 -8.02 7.97 -5.53
CA ARG A 106 -9.01 7.23 -6.32
C ARG A 106 -8.83 5.72 -6.21
N GLU A 107 -7.60 5.25 -6.31
CA GLU A 107 -7.27 3.82 -6.37
C GLU A 107 -7.38 3.13 -5.00
N MET A 108 -7.30 3.86 -3.88
CA MET A 108 -7.43 3.32 -2.53
C MET A 108 -8.87 2.93 -2.16
N ILE A 109 -9.88 3.45 -2.87
CA ILE A 109 -11.30 3.21 -2.56
C ILE A 109 -11.66 1.72 -2.67
N LYS A 110 -11.21 1.05 -3.73
CA LYS A 110 -11.55 -0.37 -4.00
C LYS A 110 -10.91 -1.35 -2.99
N PRO A 111 -9.58 -1.33 -2.76
CA PRO A 111 -8.95 -2.19 -1.76
C PRO A 111 -9.40 -1.82 -0.34
N GLY A 112 -9.68 -0.54 -0.06
CA GLY A 112 -10.23 -0.10 1.22
C GLY A 112 -11.62 -0.68 1.48
N ALA A 113 -12.54 -0.57 0.51
CA ALA A 113 -13.89 -1.14 0.63
C ALA A 113 -13.86 -2.66 0.80
N LEU A 114 -12.98 -3.36 0.07
CA LEU A 114 -12.80 -4.81 0.20
C LEU A 114 -12.41 -5.23 1.62
N ALA A 115 -11.43 -4.53 2.21
CA ALA A 115 -10.97 -4.80 3.56
C ALA A 115 -12.09 -4.54 4.60
N THR A 116 -12.84 -3.44 4.45
CA THR A 116 -13.94 -3.11 5.37
C THR A 116 -15.09 -4.10 5.28
N ILE A 117 -15.49 -4.51 4.07
CA ILE A 117 -16.60 -5.46 3.88
C ILE A 117 -16.23 -6.84 4.41
N TYR A 118 -14.99 -7.30 4.15
CA TYR A 118 -14.53 -8.60 4.63
C TYR A 118 -14.40 -8.66 6.16
N LEU A 119 -13.98 -7.58 6.81
CA LEU A 119 -13.89 -7.52 8.27
C LEU A 119 -15.27 -7.49 8.96
N GLN A 120 -16.34 -7.18 8.22
CA GLN A 120 -17.73 -7.13 8.73
C GLN A 120 -18.55 -8.38 8.41
N LEU A 121 -17.99 -9.34 7.66
CA LEU A 121 -18.61 -10.63 7.32
C LEU A 121 -18.04 -11.74 8.22
#